data_AF-A0A1B3M2M7-F1
#
_entry.id   AF-A0A1B3M2M7-F1
#
_cell.length_a   1.000
_cell.length_b   1.000
_cell.length_c   1.000
_cell.angle_alpha   90.00
_cell.angle_beta   90.00
_cell.angle_gamma   90.00
#
_symmetry.space_group_name_H-M   'P 1'
#
loop_
_entity.id
_entity.type
_entity.pdbx_description
1 polymer ?
#
loop_
_entity_poly.entity_id
_entity_poly.type
_entity_poly.pdbx_seq_one_letter_code
_entity_poly.pdbx_strand_id
1 'polypeptide(L)'
;MKTIVWGVFAFLSVCWTALIALSVQLTHWLVGAAGSGQATSAATAVGEWPVPAWAALWVDPAWIQSLQLMWLGLVQWLGQVAPSSDGVMGWITPLLWTGWGLGMLCLLVPAIGLHWMVGRLNKPTTLRNVPAQGRA
;
A
#
# COMPACT_ATOMS: atom_id res chain seq x y z
N MET A 1 16.94 -10.77 -15.30
CA MET A 1 16.89 -10.35 -13.88
C MET A 1 16.24 -8.98 -13.69
N LYS A 2 16.63 -7.94 -14.44
CA LYS A 2 16.07 -6.58 -14.32
C LYS A 2 14.55 -6.51 -14.55
N THR A 3 14.00 -7.31 -15.46
CA THR A 3 12.55 -7.38 -15.76
C THR A 3 11.71 -7.98 -14.63
N ILE A 4 12.24 -8.96 -13.89
CA ILE A 4 11.53 -9.61 -12.79
C ILE A 4 11.33 -8.62 -11.62
N VAL A 5 12.35 -7.83 -11.29
CA VAL A 5 12.27 -6.81 -10.22
C VAL A 5 11.17 -5.80 -10.52
N TRP A 6 11.10 -5.32 -11.77
CA TRP A 6 10.04 -4.40 -12.20
C TRP A 6 8.67 -5.07 -12.29
N GLY A 7 8.60 -6.34 -12.66
CA GLY A 7 7.35 -7.11 -12.67
C GLY A 7 6.76 -7.30 -11.27
N VAL A 8 7.59 -7.66 -10.29
CA VAL A 8 7.18 -7.78 -8.88
C VAL A 8 6.78 -6.42 -8.32
N PHE A 9 7.54 -5.36 -8.60
CA PHE A 9 7.17 -3.99 -8.23
C PHE A 9 5.83 -3.57 -8.84
N ALA A 10 5.60 -3.83 -10.13
CA ALA A 10 4.35 -3.47 -10.79
C ALA A 10 3.16 -4.23 -10.21
N PHE A 11 3.32 -5.52 -9.89
CA PHE A 11 2.27 -6.30 -9.23
C PHE A 11 1.95 -5.73 -7.84
N LEU A 12 2.97 -5.50 -7.01
CA LEU A 12 2.81 -4.91 -5.67
C LEU A 12 2.21 -3.51 -5.72
N SER A 13 2.58 -2.68 -6.71
CA SER A 13 2.03 -1.33 -6.85
C SER A 13 0.56 -1.35 -7.25
N VAL A 14 0.14 -2.30 -8.09
CA VAL A 14 -1.28 -2.52 -8.42
C VAL A 14 -2.04 -2.97 -7.19
N CYS A 15 -1.53 -3.95 -6.44
CA CYS A 15 -2.16 -4.40 -5.19
C CYS A 15 -2.29 -3.26 -4.16
N TRP A 16 -1.23 -2.46 -3.98
CA TRP A 16 -1.24 -1.31 -3.10
C TRP A 16 -2.23 -0.23 -3.54
N THR A 17 -2.26 0.08 -4.84
CA THR A 17 -3.19 1.07 -5.41
C THR A 17 -4.64 0.59 -5.28
N ALA A 18 -4.90 -0.71 -5.51
CA ALA A 18 -6.21 -1.30 -5.28
C ALA A 18 -6.63 -1.22 -3.82
N LEU A 19 -5.71 -1.44 -2.87
CA LEU A 19 -5.98 -1.31 -1.44
C LEU A 19 -6.36 0.13 -1.08
N ILE A 20 -5.61 1.13 -1.55
CA ILE A 20 -5.96 2.54 -1.34
C ILE A 20 -7.32 2.89 -1.99
N ALA A 21 -7.59 2.41 -3.20
CA ALA A 21 -8.86 2.66 -3.88
C ALA A 21 -10.05 2.06 -3.10
N LEU A 22 -9.89 0.86 -2.55
CA LEU A 22 -10.89 0.26 -1.65
C LEU A 22 -11.08 1.10 -0.39
N SER A 23 -9.99 1.61 0.21
CA SER A 23 -10.07 2.52 1.35
C SER A 23 -10.83 3.81 1.00
N VAL A 24 -10.60 4.42 -0.16
CA VAL A 24 -11.35 5.60 -0.65
C VAL A 24 -12.85 5.28 -0.69
N GLN A 25 -13.22 4.20 -1.38
CA GLN A 25 -14.62 3.80 -1.55
C GLN A 25 -15.30 3.55 -0.20
N LEU A 26 -14.59 2.87 0.72
CA LEU A 26 -15.06 2.58 2.07
C LEU A 26 -15.26 3.86 2.88
N THR A 27 -14.31 4.79 2.83
CA THR A 27 -14.43 6.07 3.54
C THR A 27 -15.58 6.91 3.00
N HIS A 28 -15.77 6.99 1.67
CA HIS A 28 -16.92 7.69 1.07
C HIS A 28 -18.25 7.09 1.53
N TRP A 29 -18.35 5.76 1.56
CA TRP A 29 -19.53 5.06 2.04
C TRP A 29 -19.81 5.37 3.52
N LEU A 30 -18.77 5.37 4.38
CA LEU A 30 -18.90 5.68 5.81
C LEU A 30 -19.35 7.12 6.08
N VAL A 31 -18.78 8.09 5.36
CA VAL A 31 -19.18 9.51 5.52
C VAL A 31 -20.62 9.73 5.05
N GLY A 32 -21.02 9.09 3.95
CA GLY A 32 -22.41 9.13 3.48
C GLY A 32 -23.40 8.52 4.49
N ALA A 33 -23.04 7.38 5.08
CA ALA A 33 -23.82 6.76 6.15
C ALA A 33 -23.93 7.67 7.38
N ALA A 34 -22.85 8.36 7.76
CA ALA A 34 -22.86 9.28 8.88
C ALA A 34 -23.78 10.50 8.66
N GLY A 35 -23.76 11.09 7.47
CA GLY A 35 -24.64 12.21 7.10
C GLY A 35 -26.14 11.86 7.10
N SER A 36 -26.48 10.57 6.95
CA SER A 36 -27.86 10.08 7.02
C SER A 36 -28.31 9.65 8.43
N GLY A 37 -27.48 9.85 9.46
CA GLY A 37 -27.76 9.39 10.83
C GLY A 37 -27.55 7.88 11.05
N GLN A 38 -27.01 7.17 10.05
CA GLN A 38 -26.70 5.74 10.10
C GLN A 38 -25.23 5.46 10.48
N ALA A 39 -24.54 6.45 11.05
CA ALA A 39 -23.13 6.33 11.47
C ALA A 39 -22.89 5.11 12.35
N THR A 40 -23.77 4.89 13.33
CA THR A 40 -23.70 3.79 14.28
C THR A 40 -23.84 2.45 13.56
N SER A 41 -24.78 2.35 12.61
CA SER A 41 -25.03 1.15 11.79
C SER A 41 -23.83 0.79 10.91
N ALA A 42 -23.11 1.78 10.41
CA ALA A 42 -21.93 1.57 9.59
C ALA A 42 -20.72 1.07 10.42
N ALA A 43 -20.58 1.55 11.67
CA ALA A 43 -19.58 1.03 12.61
C ALA A 43 -19.88 -0.42 13.03
N THR A 44 -21.14 -0.78 13.26
CA THR A 44 -21.54 -2.18 13.50
C THR A 44 -21.27 -3.06 12.28
N ALA A 45 -21.57 -2.59 11.07
CA ALA A 45 -21.35 -3.33 9.84
C ALA A 45 -19.85 -3.65 9.58
N VAL A 46 -18.93 -2.77 9.98
CA VAL A 46 -17.49 -3.04 9.90
C VAL A 46 -17.06 -4.09 10.93
N GLY A 47 -17.63 -4.06 12.13
CA GLY A 47 -17.37 -5.06 13.18
C GLY A 47 -17.95 -6.44 12.86
N GLU A 48 -19.06 -6.49 12.12
CA GLU A 48 -19.74 -7.73 11.71
C GLU A 48 -19.24 -8.27 10.37
N TRP A 49 -18.24 -7.65 9.73
CA TRP A 49 -17.73 -8.08 8.43
C TRP A 49 -17.38 -9.57 8.46
N PRO A 50 -18.13 -10.44 7.76
CA PRO A 50 -17.88 -11.88 7.81
C PRO A 50 -16.60 -12.17 7.05
N VAL A 51 -15.58 -12.67 7.77
CA VAL A 51 -14.32 -13.09 7.16
C VAL A 51 -14.59 -14.35 6.33
N PRO A 52 -14.36 -14.33 5.01
CA PRO A 52 -14.56 -15.52 4.20
C PRO A 52 -13.68 -16.69 4.68
N ALA A 53 -14.21 -17.91 4.68
CA ALA A 53 -13.47 -19.09 5.16
C ALA A 53 -12.15 -19.32 4.41
N TRP A 54 -12.07 -18.93 3.13
CA TRP A 54 -10.83 -19.01 2.36
C TRP A 54 -9.77 -18.04 2.90
N ALA A 55 -10.15 -16.86 3.41
CA ALA A 55 -9.22 -15.87 3.95
C ALA A 55 -8.63 -16.32 5.29
N ALA A 56 -9.41 -17.04 6.10
CA ALA A 56 -8.95 -17.62 7.36
C ALA A 56 -7.82 -18.65 7.19
N LEU A 57 -7.65 -19.22 6.00
CA LEU A 57 -6.54 -20.15 5.70
C LEU A 57 -5.20 -19.43 5.49
N TRP A 58 -5.21 -18.13 5.18
CA TRP A 58 -4.02 -17.37 4.80
C TRP A 58 -3.75 -16.17 5.71
N VAL A 59 -4.76 -15.67 6.43
CA VAL A 59 -4.70 -14.45 7.23
C VAL A 59 -5.02 -14.77 8.68
N ASP A 60 -4.09 -14.42 9.58
CA ASP A 60 -4.32 -14.52 11.02
C ASP A 60 -5.52 -13.66 11.43
N PRO A 61 -6.53 -14.23 12.13
CA PRO A 61 -7.65 -13.47 12.66
C PRO A 61 -7.24 -12.22 13.47
N ALA A 62 -6.11 -12.27 14.17
CA ALA A 62 -5.58 -11.13 14.93
C ALA A 62 -5.22 -9.94 14.02
N TRP A 63 -4.77 -10.19 12.79
CA TRP A 63 -4.49 -9.12 11.82
C TRP A 63 -5.77 -8.46 11.34
N ILE A 64 -6.82 -9.25 11.11
CA ILE A 64 -8.13 -8.73 10.70
C ILE A 64 -8.72 -7.87 11.83
N GLN A 65 -8.63 -8.35 13.07
CA GLN A 65 -9.10 -7.60 14.22
C GLN A 65 -8.30 -6.30 14.43
N SER A 66 -6.98 -6.35 14.23
CA SER A 66 -6.14 -5.14 14.26
C SER A 66 -6.53 -4.14 13.18
N LEU A 67 -6.87 -4.61 11.98
CA LEU A 67 -7.34 -3.76 10.88
C LEU A 67 -8.69 -3.09 11.22
N GLN A 68 -9.64 -3.84 11.79
CA GLN A 68 -10.92 -3.32 12.25
C GLN A 68 -10.75 -2.24 13.33
N LEU A 69 -9.89 -2.48 14.32
CA LEU A 69 -9.58 -1.52 15.39
C LEU A 69 -8.88 -0.28 14.86
N MET A 70 -7.92 -0.44 13.93
CA MET A 70 -7.26 0.69 13.27
C MET A 70 -8.27 1.56 12.52
N TRP A 71 -9.20 0.94 11.79
CA TRP A 71 -10.21 1.66 11.02
C TRP A 71 -11.22 2.38 11.93
N LEU A 72 -11.68 1.72 12.99
CA LEU A 72 -12.54 2.34 14.02
C LEU A 72 -11.84 3.54 14.66
N GLY A 73 -10.58 3.40 15.07
CA GLY A 73 -9.79 4.49 15.66
C GLY A 73 -9.61 5.66 14.70
N LEU A 74 -9.40 5.39 13.41
CA LEU A 74 -9.25 6.42 12.39
C LEU A 74 -10.56 7.19 12.16
N VAL A 75 -11.71 6.50 12.11
CA VAL A 75 -13.03 7.14 12.00
C VAL A 75 -13.36 7.97 13.24
N GLN A 76 -13.06 7.47 14.45
CA GLN A 76 -13.26 8.21 15.69
C GLN A 76 -12.39 9.48 15.73
N TRP A 77 -11.11 9.37 15.37
CA TRP A 77 -10.21 10.52 15.28
C TRP A 77 -10.70 11.56 14.26
N LEU A 78 -11.15 11.12 13.08
CA LEU A 78 -11.73 12.03 12.08
C LEU A 78 -12.95 12.78 12.61
N GLY A 79 -13.83 12.10 13.37
CA GLY A 79 -14.98 12.74 14.01
C GLY A 79 -14.59 13.80 15.07
N GLN A 80 -13.41 13.66 15.69
CA GLN A 80 -12.88 14.65 16.66
C GLN A 80 -12.27 15.87 15.96
N VAL A 81 -11.52 15.66 14.87
CA VAL A 81 -10.78 16.73 14.18
C VAL A 81 -11.66 17.52 13.21
N ALA A 82 -12.70 16.90 12.67
CA ALA A 82 -13.67 17.54 11.79
C ALA A 82 -15.10 17.21 12.24
N PRO A 83 -15.71 18.05 13.09
CA PRO A 83 -17.08 17.84 13.58
C PRO A 83 -18.14 17.91 12.48
N SER A 84 -17.82 18.54 11.34
CA SER A 84 -18.67 18.63 10.17
C SER A 84 -18.25 17.65 9.08
N SER A 85 -19.23 17.07 8.39
CA SER A 85 -19.04 16.15 7.26
C SER A 85 -18.19 16.75 6.13
N ASP A 86 -18.33 18.05 5.87
CA ASP A 86 -17.51 18.79 4.90
C ASP A 86 -16.04 18.88 5.33
N GLY A 87 -15.78 19.12 6.62
CA GLY A 87 -14.42 19.15 7.15
C GLY A 87 -13.74 17.78 7.03
N VAL A 88 -14.49 16.70 7.25
CA VAL A 88 -13.98 15.32 7.11
C VAL A 88 -13.58 15.05 5.66
N MET A 89 -14.42 15.39 4.68
CA MET A 89 -14.10 15.20 3.26
C MET A 89 -12.89 16.01 2.80
N GLY A 90 -12.70 17.22 3.33
CA GLY A 90 -11.52 18.04 3.03
C GLY A 90 -10.19 17.39 3.42
N TRP A 91 -10.17 16.56 4.48
CA TRP A 91 -8.95 15.89 4.97
C TRP A 91 -8.74 14.48 4.43
N ILE A 92 -9.81 13.80 4.02
CA ILE A 92 -9.74 12.42 3.49
C ILE A 92 -8.85 12.36 2.25
N THR A 93 -9.06 13.25 1.28
CA THR A 93 -8.29 13.28 0.04
C THR A 93 -6.78 13.43 0.27
N PRO A 94 -6.28 14.43 1.03
CA PRO A 94 -4.85 14.57 1.27
C PRO A 94 -4.26 13.42 2.10
N LEU A 95 -4.99 12.86 3.08
CA LEU A 95 -4.53 11.72 3.86
C LEU A 95 -4.35 10.47 3.00
N LEU A 96 -5.32 10.19 2.11
CA LEU A 96 -5.25 9.03 1.20
C LEU A 96 -4.13 9.19 0.17
N TRP A 97 -3.94 10.38 -0.39
CA TRP A 97 -2.80 10.67 -1.27
C TRP A 97 -1.46 10.52 -0.57
N THR A 98 -1.37 10.98 0.69
CA THR A 98 -0.15 10.83 1.51
C THR A 98 0.13 9.36 1.79
N GLY A 99 -0.89 8.59 2.16
CA GLY A 99 -0.79 7.15 2.37
C GLY A 99 -0.33 6.43 1.10
N TRP A 100 -0.99 6.68 -0.03
CA TRP A 100 -0.60 6.12 -1.32
C TRP A 100 0.84 6.44 -1.69
N GLY A 101 1.23 7.72 -1.60
CA GLY A 101 2.57 8.19 -1.96
C GLY A 101 3.66 7.59 -1.07
N LEU A 102 3.39 7.49 0.24
CA LEU A 102 4.30 6.85 1.19
C LEU A 102 4.47 5.36 0.89
N GLY A 103 3.38 4.64 0.62
CA GLY A 103 3.45 3.22 0.25
C GLY A 103 4.18 2.98 -1.08
N MET A 104 3.91 3.83 -2.09
CA MET A 104 4.63 3.78 -3.36
C MET A 104 6.12 4.04 -3.18
N LEU A 105 6.50 5.00 -2.33
CA LEU A 105 7.89 5.28 -2.00
C LEU A 105 8.54 4.07 -1.32
N CYS A 106 7.89 3.47 -0.33
CA CYS A 106 8.36 2.27 0.37
C CYS A 106 8.53 1.06 -0.57
N LEU A 107 7.73 0.95 -1.63
CA LEU A 107 7.87 -0.10 -2.65
C LEU A 107 8.98 0.23 -3.67
N LEU A 108 9.12 1.51 -4.04
CA LEU A 108 10.04 1.95 -5.08
C LEU A 108 11.50 1.93 -4.61
N VAL A 109 11.77 2.36 -3.37
CA VAL A 109 13.12 2.37 -2.77
C VAL A 109 13.83 1.01 -2.86
N PRO A 110 13.25 -0.11 -2.38
CA PRO A 110 13.88 -1.42 -2.48
C PRO A 110 13.98 -1.92 -3.93
N ALA A 111 12.99 -1.61 -4.78
CA ALA A 111 13.05 -1.99 -6.20
C ALA A 111 14.24 -1.33 -6.92
N ILE A 112 14.48 -0.04 -6.67
CA ILE A 112 15.65 0.69 -7.19
C ILE A 112 16.95 0.11 -6.61
N GLY A 113 17.00 -0.14 -5.29
CA GLY A 113 18.16 -0.70 -4.61
C GLY A 113 18.58 -2.06 -5.19
N LEU A 114 17.62 -2.98 -5.36
CA LEU A 114 17.86 -4.28 -5.97
C LEU A 114 18.34 -4.14 -7.42
N HIS A 115 17.72 -3.25 -8.19
CA HIS A 115 18.07 -3.03 -9.58
C HIS A 115 19.52 -2.53 -9.75
N TRP A 116 19.95 -1.64 -8.85
CA TRP A 116 21.30 -1.10 -8.84
C TRP A 116 22.35 -2.14 -8.45
N MET A 117 22.09 -2.97 -7.42
CA MET A 117 22.99 -4.07 -7.03
C MET A 117 23.18 -5.09 -8.16
N VAL A 118 22.09 -5.49 -8.83
CA VAL A 118 22.15 -6.40 -10.00
C VAL A 118 22.91 -5.78 -11.17
N GLY A 119 22.85 -4.46 -11.34
CA GLY A 119 23.63 -3.74 -12.36
C GLY A 119 25.14 -3.71 -12.08
N ARG A 120 25.55 -3.68 -10.82
CA ARG A 120 26.97 -3.68 -10.43
C ARG A 120 27.63 -5.05 -10.60
N LEU A 121 26.91 -6.14 -10.37
CA LEU A 121 27.43 -7.51 -10.47
C LEU A 121 27.65 -7.98 -11.91
N ASN A 122 27.03 -7.34 -12.90
CA ASN A 122 27.08 -7.74 -14.30
C ASN A 122 28.17 -7.05 -15.14
N LYS A 123 29.08 -6.27 -14.54
CA LYS A 123 30.24 -5.76 -15.29
C LYS A 123 31.24 -6.90 -15.49
N PRO A 124 31.44 -7.44 -16.72
CA PRO A 124 32.48 -8.42 -16.93
C PRO A 124 33.80 -7.70 -16.75
N THR A 125 34.64 -8.19 -15.85
CA THR A 125 36.06 -7.84 -15.80
C THR A 125 36.62 -8.16 -17.18
N THR A 126 36.73 -7.13 -18.02
CA THR A 126 37.35 -7.25 -19.34
C THR A 126 38.83 -7.48 -19.06
N LEU A 127 39.22 -8.75 -18.98
CA LEU A 127 40.62 -9.12 -18.89
C LEU A 127 41.29 -8.56 -20.15
N ARG A 128 42.07 -7.51 -19.92
CA ARG A 128 42.86 -6.76 -20.89
C ARG A 128 43.63 -7.74 -21.75
N ASN A 129 43.30 -7.82 -23.05
CA ASN A 129 44.14 -8.49 -24.03
C ASN A 129 45.55 -7.89 -23.94
N VAL A 130 46.50 -8.64 -23.40
CA VAL A 130 47.92 -8.31 -23.50
C VAL A 130 48.32 -8.63 -24.94
N PRO A 131 48.73 -7.64 -25.76
CA PRO A 131 49.29 -7.96 -27.06
C PRO A 131 50.55 -8.79 -26.82
N ALA A 132 50.60 -9.98 -27.44
CA ALA A 132 51.81 -10.78 -27.53
C ALA A 132 52.89 -9.92 -28.20
N GLN A 133 53.76 -9.32 -27.40
CA GLN A 133 54.95 -8.66 -27.92
C GLN A 133 55.77 -9.74 -28.62
N GLY A 134 56.00 -9.48 -29.90
CA GLY A 134 56.60 -10.38 -30.84
C GLY A 134 58.00 -10.81 -30.46
N ARG A 135 58.31 -12.00 -30.97
CA ARG A 135 59.64 -12.55 -31.21
C ARG A 135 60.65 -11.47 -31.61
N ALA A 136 61.83 -11.53 -31.00
CA ALA A 136 63.12 -11.39 -31.66
C ALA A 136 64.11 -12.31 -30.94
#